data_AF-A0A523THK5-F1
#
_entry.id   AF-A0A523THK5-F1
#
_cell.length_a   1.000
_cell.length_b   1.000
_cell.length_c   1.000
_cell.angle_alpha   90.00
_cell.angle_beta   90.00
_cell.angle_gamma   90.00
#
_symmetry.space_group_name_H-M   'P 1'
#
loop_
_entity.id
_entity.type
_entity.pdbx_description
1 polymer ?
#
loop_
_entity_poly.entity_id
_entity_poly.type
_entity_poly.pdbx_seq_one_letter_code
_entity_poly.pdbx_strand_id
1 'polypeptide(L)'
;MSLKIEIDFTFINKVIDYFTDSTYENLYALARHKAAKSVYANASIFVFDPPHIEIFWEGILKDELKKGEKYIKQLLLARDFFKENKSNFDQAFTELNEFIPPQTQLQCKLHLISGYDIGIADKMRACINIGHSLFHEHPRELLYFSMHELHHVVYFQYQPHISLDGMKTTKDIYELIRKLTHLEGLATYLTLAKRELEKGLTFKDYVILTNEKERLKHLQEYFKILNKFKDLPVREATGEDFTFFDVMSGGPRYWYVAGAHIAQQIDEILGREVLVQTIVDGFEPFFEHYDSISEK
;
A
#
# COMPACT_ATOMS: atom_id res chain seq x y z
N MET A 1 13.69 15.50 -12.76
CA MET A 1 12.91 14.69 -11.80
C MET A 1 11.92 15.61 -11.11
N SER A 2 10.61 15.38 -11.21
CA SER A 2 9.67 16.11 -10.36
C SER A 2 8.44 15.26 -10.08
N LEU A 3 8.50 14.50 -9.00
CA LEU A 3 7.30 14.02 -8.33
C LEU A 3 6.65 15.22 -7.64
N LYS A 4 5.47 15.63 -8.11
CA LYS A 4 4.69 16.71 -7.51
C LYS A 4 3.49 16.10 -6.79
N ILE A 5 3.48 16.23 -5.47
CA ILE A 5 2.43 15.64 -4.63
C ILE A 5 1.59 16.75 -4.02
N GLU A 6 0.28 16.64 -4.18
CA GLU A 6 -0.71 17.49 -3.53
C GLU A 6 -1.49 16.67 -2.50
N ILE A 7 -1.50 17.11 -1.25
CA ILE A 7 -2.35 16.51 -0.21
C ILE A 7 -3.75 17.11 -0.33
N ASP A 8 -4.74 16.27 -0.63
CA ASP A 8 -6.10 16.68 -0.93
C ASP A 8 -7.04 16.38 0.25
N PHE A 9 -7.45 17.45 0.94
CA PHE A 9 -8.35 17.42 2.09
C PHE A 9 -9.84 17.44 1.72
N THR A 10 -10.18 17.60 0.44
CA THR A 10 -11.56 17.88 0.04
C THR A 10 -12.50 16.70 0.27
N PHE A 11 -12.00 15.47 0.13
CA PHE A 11 -12.80 14.28 0.39
C PHE A 11 -13.09 14.07 1.88
N ILE A 12 -12.05 14.08 2.72
CA ILE A 12 -12.24 13.88 4.16
C ILE A 12 -13.14 14.95 4.78
N ASN A 13 -13.08 16.19 4.31
CA ASN A 13 -13.99 17.23 4.77
C ASN A 13 -15.46 16.88 4.44
N LYS A 14 -15.74 16.33 3.25
CA LYS A 14 -17.09 15.84 2.90
C LYS A 14 -17.54 14.67 3.78
N VAL A 15 -16.61 13.78 4.16
CA VAL A 15 -16.92 12.71 5.12
C VAL A 15 -17.31 13.28 6.48
N ILE A 16 -16.55 14.26 6.98
CA ILE A 16 -16.84 14.93 8.26
C ILE A 16 -18.17 15.67 8.20
N ASP A 17 -18.47 16.35 7.09
CA ASP A 17 -19.76 17.01 6.86
C ASP A 17 -20.90 15.99 6.91
N TYR A 18 -20.76 14.85 6.24
CA TYR A 18 -21.75 13.76 6.28
C TYR A 18 -21.93 13.15 7.68
N PHE A 19 -20.88 13.04 8.47
CA PHE A 19 -20.99 12.58 9.86
C PHE A 19 -21.64 13.61 10.79
N THR A 20 -21.59 14.88 10.43
CA THR A 20 -22.28 15.95 11.17
C THR A 20 -23.75 16.06 10.75
N ASP A 21 -24.03 15.85 9.47
CA ASP A 21 -25.35 15.92 8.86
C ASP A 21 -25.51 14.79 7.82
N SER A 22 -26.07 13.66 8.25
CA SER A 22 -26.17 12.42 7.45
C SER A 22 -27.33 12.44 6.45
N THR A 23 -27.38 13.48 5.61
CA THR A 23 -28.36 13.64 4.54
C THR A 23 -27.93 12.88 3.28
N TYR A 24 -28.93 12.53 2.45
CA TYR A 24 -28.68 11.91 1.16
C TYR A 24 -27.88 12.83 0.23
N GLU A 25 -28.13 14.14 0.29
CA GLU A 25 -27.41 15.15 -0.49
C GLU A 25 -25.91 15.15 -0.18
N ASN A 26 -25.53 15.04 1.10
CA ASN A 26 -24.13 14.96 1.52
C ASN A 26 -23.49 13.64 1.06
N LEU A 27 -24.18 12.51 1.21
CA LEU A 27 -23.72 11.22 0.71
C LEU A 27 -23.52 11.23 -0.82
N TYR A 28 -24.48 11.77 -1.56
CA TYR A 28 -24.43 11.87 -3.02
C TYR A 28 -23.27 12.77 -3.49
N ALA A 29 -23.07 13.92 -2.83
CA ALA A 29 -21.95 14.81 -3.12
C ALA A 29 -20.59 14.13 -2.85
N LEU A 30 -20.51 13.31 -1.80
CA LEU A 30 -19.33 12.52 -1.45
C LEU A 30 -19.05 11.42 -2.48
N ALA A 31 -20.04 10.62 -2.84
CA ALA A 31 -19.89 9.51 -3.78
C ALA A 31 -19.41 9.94 -5.18
N ARG A 32 -19.72 11.19 -5.58
CA ARG A 32 -19.26 11.77 -6.84
C ARG A 32 -17.82 12.27 -6.82
N HIS A 33 -17.20 12.35 -5.64
CA HIS A 33 -15.82 12.81 -5.49
C HIS A 33 -14.82 11.89 -6.20
N LYS A 34 -13.68 12.43 -6.64
CA LYS A 34 -12.66 11.64 -7.34
C LYS A 34 -12.07 10.53 -6.46
N ALA A 35 -11.77 10.84 -5.19
CA ALA A 35 -11.32 9.85 -4.22
C ALA A 35 -12.36 8.73 -4.01
N ALA A 36 -13.64 9.08 -3.89
CA ALA A 36 -14.73 8.11 -3.77
C ALA A 36 -14.75 7.11 -4.93
N LYS A 37 -14.61 7.62 -6.16
CA LYS A 37 -14.56 6.80 -7.37
C LYS A 37 -13.32 5.91 -7.44
N SER A 38 -12.15 6.41 -7.02
CA SER A 38 -10.92 5.60 -6.98
C SER A 38 -11.02 4.45 -5.98
N VAL A 39 -11.49 4.72 -4.75
CA VAL A 39 -11.74 3.67 -3.74
C VAL A 39 -12.76 2.65 -4.24
N TYR A 40 -13.88 3.12 -4.82
CA TYR A 40 -14.90 2.24 -5.38
C TYR A 40 -14.36 1.37 -6.52
N ALA A 41 -13.57 1.95 -7.44
CA ALA A 41 -12.95 1.22 -8.52
C ALA A 41 -11.96 0.16 -8.00
N ASN A 42 -11.19 0.48 -6.95
CA ASN A 42 -10.29 -0.49 -6.31
C ASN A 42 -11.09 -1.62 -5.65
N ALA A 43 -12.14 -1.31 -4.88
CA ALA A 43 -13.00 -2.31 -4.24
C ALA A 43 -13.70 -3.23 -5.24
N SER A 44 -14.09 -2.69 -6.39
CA SER A 44 -14.77 -3.43 -7.46
C SER A 44 -13.91 -4.53 -8.07
N ILE A 45 -12.58 -4.49 -7.91
CA ILE A 45 -11.67 -5.56 -8.37
C ILE A 45 -11.82 -6.82 -7.52
N PHE A 46 -12.32 -6.70 -6.29
CA PHE A 46 -12.40 -7.79 -5.32
C PHE A 46 -13.83 -8.31 -5.10
N VAL A 47 -14.83 -7.69 -5.72
CA VAL A 47 -16.25 -7.99 -5.49
C VAL A 47 -16.94 -8.32 -6.81
N PHE A 48 -17.55 -9.50 -6.87
CA PHE A 48 -18.43 -9.87 -7.98
C PHE A 48 -19.73 -9.05 -7.89
N ASP A 49 -20.00 -8.23 -8.92
CA ASP A 49 -21.16 -7.32 -9.00
C ASP A 49 -21.21 -6.27 -7.87
N PRO A 50 -20.28 -5.29 -7.86
CA PRO A 50 -20.23 -4.27 -6.82
C PRO A 50 -21.52 -3.43 -6.81
N PRO A 51 -22.06 -3.09 -5.62
CA PRO A 51 -23.27 -2.30 -5.52
C PRO A 51 -23.03 -0.89 -6.06
N HIS A 52 -24.10 -0.16 -6.40
CA HIS A 52 -23.98 1.23 -6.84
C HIS A 52 -23.16 2.08 -5.83
N ILE A 53 -22.33 3.00 -6.32
CA ILE A 53 -21.28 3.67 -5.51
C ILE A 53 -21.82 4.38 -4.25
N GLU A 54 -23.03 4.93 -4.29
CA GLU A 54 -23.72 5.55 -3.15
C GLU A 54 -24.04 4.50 -2.08
N ILE A 55 -24.51 3.31 -2.46
CA ILE A 55 -24.80 2.20 -1.54
C ILE A 55 -23.49 1.66 -0.94
N PHE A 56 -22.43 1.57 -1.75
CA PHE A 56 -21.09 1.21 -1.28
C PHE A 56 -20.60 2.18 -0.19
N TRP A 57 -20.67 3.49 -0.45
CA TRP A 57 -20.23 4.50 0.52
C TRP A 57 -21.15 4.60 1.73
N GLU A 58 -22.47 4.45 1.56
CA GLU A 58 -23.40 4.40 2.67
C GLU A 58 -23.06 3.24 3.62
N GLY A 59 -22.80 2.05 3.07
CA GLY A 59 -22.40 0.87 3.84
C GLY A 59 -21.15 1.11 4.68
N ILE A 60 -20.07 1.61 4.05
CA ILE A 60 -18.81 1.91 4.73
C ILE A 60 -19.02 2.98 5.81
N LEU A 61 -19.62 4.11 5.45
CA LEU A 61 -19.73 5.27 6.34
C LEU A 61 -20.70 5.03 7.49
N LYS A 62 -21.71 4.17 7.31
CA LYS A 62 -22.63 3.79 8.38
C LYS A 62 -21.92 3.05 9.52
N ASP A 63 -20.94 2.19 9.21
CA ASP A 63 -20.16 1.49 10.23
C ASP A 63 -19.19 2.42 10.95
N GLU A 64 -18.59 3.35 10.20
CA GLU A 64 -17.72 4.39 10.76
C GLU A 64 -18.50 5.38 11.65
N LEU A 65 -19.72 5.76 11.26
CA LEU A 65 -20.58 6.67 12.02
C LEU A 65 -20.98 6.11 13.39
N LYS A 66 -21.13 4.78 13.52
CA LYS A 66 -21.42 4.11 14.81
C LYS A 66 -20.34 4.35 15.87
N LYS A 67 -19.12 4.73 15.46
CA LYS A 67 -18.01 5.06 16.37
C LYS A 67 -18.20 6.43 17.06
N GLY A 68 -19.16 7.23 16.60
CA GLY A 68 -19.63 8.45 17.27
C GLY A 68 -18.65 9.63 17.28
N GLU A 69 -18.92 10.63 18.11
CA GLU A 69 -18.16 11.89 18.16
C GLU A 69 -16.65 11.71 18.41
N LYS A 70 -16.27 10.68 19.17
CA LYS A 70 -14.85 10.38 19.43
C LYS A 70 -14.12 10.12 18.12
N TYR A 71 -14.75 9.40 17.19
CA TYR A 71 -14.16 9.08 15.91
C TYR A 71 -14.03 10.32 15.01
N ILE A 72 -15.04 11.20 14.98
CA ILE A 72 -14.97 12.47 14.26
C ILE A 72 -13.79 13.32 14.77
N LYS A 73 -13.62 13.41 16.10
CA LYS A 73 -12.48 14.10 16.71
C LYS A 73 -11.14 13.49 16.27
N GLN A 74 -11.05 12.17 16.17
CA GLN A 74 -9.84 11.50 15.70
C GLN A 74 -9.53 11.82 14.22
N LEU A 75 -10.54 11.85 13.35
CA LEU A 75 -10.37 12.28 11.96
C LEU A 75 -9.87 13.73 11.86
N LEU A 76 -10.42 14.63 12.68
CA LEU A 76 -9.97 16.02 12.75
C LEU A 76 -8.51 16.12 13.19
N LEU A 77 -8.12 15.39 14.24
CA LEU A 77 -6.73 15.34 14.72
C LEU A 77 -5.77 14.80 13.65
N ALA A 78 -6.11 13.71 12.97
CA ALA A 78 -5.28 13.14 11.90
C ALA A 78 -5.17 14.10 10.71
N ARG A 79 -6.27 14.76 10.32
CA ARG A 79 -6.29 15.78 9.26
C ARG A 79 -5.41 16.97 9.63
N ASP A 80 -5.49 17.44 10.87
CA ASP A 80 -4.74 18.62 11.32
C ASP A 80 -3.25 18.28 11.51
N PHE A 81 -2.92 17.04 11.88
CA PHE A 81 -1.54 16.55 11.87
C PHE A 81 -0.87 16.73 10.49
N PHE A 82 -1.54 16.42 9.39
CA PHE A 82 -1.03 16.68 8.03
C PHE A 82 -0.74 18.16 7.77
N LYS A 83 -1.62 19.06 8.23
CA LYS A 83 -1.46 20.51 8.02
C LYS A 83 -0.31 21.06 8.85
N GLU A 84 -0.25 20.69 10.11
CA GLU A 84 0.76 21.14 11.07
C GLU A 84 2.15 20.61 10.72
N ASN A 85 2.23 19.43 10.11
CA ASN A 85 3.48 18.78 9.72
C ASN A 85 3.79 18.89 8.22
N LYS A 86 3.17 19.84 7.50
CA LYS A 86 3.28 19.92 6.04
C LYS A 86 4.73 19.88 5.54
N SER A 87 5.65 20.61 6.19
CA SER A 87 7.07 20.61 5.80
C SER A 87 7.72 19.24 5.92
N ASN A 88 7.36 18.45 6.93
CA ASN A 88 7.87 17.09 7.12
C ASN A 88 7.37 16.17 6.01
N PHE A 89 6.10 16.29 5.61
CA PHE A 89 5.55 15.56 4.49
C PHE A 89 6.20 15.98 3.17
N ASP A 90 6.34 17.28 2.89
CA ASP A 90 6.99 17.78 1.68
C ASP A 90 8.44 17.27 1.56
N GLN A 91 9.18 17.25 2.67
CA GLN A 91 10.53 16.69 2.72
C GLN A 91 10.52 15.18 2.46
N ALA A 92 9.70 14.42 3.18
CA ALA A 92 9.59 12.98 3.00
C ALA A 92 9.19 12.59 1.56
N PHE A 93 8.30 13.37 0.94
CA PHE A 93 7.90 13.20 -0.45
C PHE A 93 9.02 13.55 -1.44
N THR A 94 9.91 14.46 -1.07
CA THR A 94 11.11 14.75 -1.87
C THR A 94 12.10 13.60 -1.80
N GLU A 95 12.26 12.96 -0.64
CA GLU A 95 13.12 11.80 -0.45
C GLU A 95 12.68 10.57 -1.27
N LEU A 96 11.39 10.47 -1.64
CA LEU A 96 10.91 9.43 -2.57
C LEU A 96 11.68 9.44 -3.90
N ASN A 97 12.24 10.58 -4.32
CA ASN A 97 13.03 10.67 -5.54
C ASN A 97 14.28 9.77 -5.52
N GLU A 98 14.78 9.38 -4.34
CA GLU A 98 15.93 8.48 -4.22
C GLU A 98 15.57 7.00 -4.47
N PHE A 99 14.29 6.67 -4.54
CA PHE A 99 13.77 5.31 -4.64
C PHE A 99 12.91 5.08 -5.88
N ILE A 100 12.91 6.01 -6.84
CA ILE A 100 12.11 5.92 -8.06
C ILE A 100 12.95 6.19 -9.31
N PRO A 101 12.53 5.70 -10.50
CA PRO A 101 13.30 5.91 -11.72
C PRO A 101 13.52 7.41 -12.03
N PRO A 102 14.75 7.84 -12.39
CA PRO A 102 15.12 9.27 -12.54
C PRO A 102 14.29 10.04 -13.58
N GLN A 103 13.78 9.34 -14.59
CA GLN A 103 12.92 9.84 -15.65
C GLN A 103 11.47 10.08 -15.22
N THR A 104 11.09 9.70 -13.98
CA THR A 104 9.72 9.82 -13.50
C THR A 104 9.28 11.29 -13.44
N GLN A 105 8.20 11.59 -14.17
CA GLN A 105 7.49 12.86 -14.12
C GLN A 105 6.03 12.58 -13.80
N LEU A 106 5.62 12.87 -12.57
CA LEU A 106 4.29 12.50 -12.10
C LEU A 106 3.73 13.62 -11.22
N GLN A 107 2.49 14.01 -11.53
CA GLN A 107 1.67 14.81 -10.63
C GLN A 107 0.64 13.88 -9.97
N CYS A 108 0.75 13.71 -8.66
CA CYS A 108 -0.07 12.79 -7.89
C CYS A 108 -0.85 13.56 -6.81
N LYS A 109 -2.04 13.05 -6.47
CA LYS A 109 -2.80 13.50 -5.31
C LYS A 109 -2.81 12.41 -4.24
N LEU A 110 -2.53 12.81 -3.01
CA LEU A 110 -2.76 12.01 -1.81
C LEU A 110 -4.10 12.41 -1.21
N HIS A 111 -5.12 11.59 -1.39
CA HIS A 111 -6.44 11.82 -0.83
C HIS A 111 -6.54 11.26 0.59
N LEU A 112 -7.04 12.07 1.52
CA LEU A 112 -7.39 11.59 2.86
C LEU A 112 -8.81 11.02 2.82
N ILE A 113 -8.98 9.77 3.26
CA ILE A 113 -10.27 9.05 3.28
C ILE A 113 -10.58 8.53 4.69
N SER A 114 -11.78 7.97 4.88
CA SER A 114 -12.19 7.28 6.11
C SER A 114 -12.99 6.02 5.74
N GLY A 115 -12.60 4.88 6.33
CA GLY A 115 -13.13 3.56 6.00
C GLY A 115 -12.38 2.84 4.86
N TYR A 116 -12.86 1.64 4.49
CA TYR A 116 -12.28 0.73 3.48
C TYR A 116 -10.97 0.04 3.91
N ASP A 117 -9.81 0.43 3.38
CA ASP A 117 -8.49 -0.14 3.68
C ASP A 117 -7.56 0.95 4.25
N ILE A 118 -6.44 0.58 4.88
CA ILE A 118 -5.50 1.52 5.51
C ILE A 118 -4.88 2.51 4.49
N GLY A 119 -4.59 2.01 3.30
CA GLY A 119 -4.02 2.75 2.19
C GLY A 119 -4.29 2.02 0.88
N ILE A 120 -4.50 2.78 -0.19
CA ILE A 120 -4.59 2.23 -1.55
C ILE A 120 -3.95 3.19 -2.55
N ALA A 121 -3.52 2.67 -3.68
CA ALA A 121 -3.02 3.46 -4.79
C ALA A 121 -3.54 2.97 -6.13
N ASP A 122 -3.67 3.90 -7.07
CA ASP A 122 -3.86 3.65 -8.50
C ASP A 122 -2.78 4.41 -9.30
N LYS A 123 -2.87 4.40 -10.64
CA LYS A 123 -1.89 5.05 -11.51
C LYS A 123 -1.68 6.54 -11.25
N MET A 124 -2.65 7.26 -10.69
CA MET A 124 -2.56 8.73 -10.55
C MET A 124 -2.76 9.22 -9.11
N ARG A 125 -3.16 8.35 -8.18
CA ARG A 125 -3.65 8.76 -6.87
C ARG A 125 -3.26 7.74 -5.82
N ALA A 126 -2.92 8.26 -4.65
CA ALA A 126 -2.88 7.51 -3.41
C ALA A 126 -4.05 7.94 -2.53
N CYS A 127 -4.59 7.02 -1.73
CA CYS A 127 -5.58 7.30 -0.70
C CYS A 127 -5.10 6.72 0.63
N ILE A 128 -5.23 7.47 1.72
CA ILE A 128 -4.91 7.02 3.08
C ILE A 128 -6.14 7.14 3.95
N ASN A 129 -6.53 6.05 4.59
CA ASN A 129 -7.63 6.03 5.55
C ASN A 129 -7.17 6.56 6.89
N ILE A 130 -7.30 7.87 7.09
CA ILE A 130 -6.84 8.54 8.30
C ILE A 130 -7.67 8.20 9.54
N GLY A 131 -8.78 7.46 9.38
CA GLY A 131 -9.59 6.92 10.46
C GLY A 131 -9.15 5.54 10.96
N HIS A 132 -8.12 4.95 10.37
CA HIS A 132 -7.59 3.68 10.85
C HIS A 132 -7.01 3.84 12.27
N SER A 133 -7.30 2.89 13.18
CA SER A 133 -6.93 2.99 14.61
C SER A 133 -5.43 3.19 14.83
N LEU A 134 -4.60 2.60 13.98
CA LEU A 134 -3.14 2.78 13.98
C LEU A 134 -2.74 4.27 14.04
N PHE A 135 -3.40 5.13 13.27
CA PHE A 135 -3.02 6.54 13.17
C PHE A 135 -3.47 7.35 14.37
N HIS A 136 -4.41 6.85 15.16
CA HIS A 136 -4.82 7.47 16.42
C HIS A 136 -3.81 7.19 17.54
N GLU A 137 -3.22 5.99 17.53
CA GLU A 137 -2.21 5.56 18.50
C GLU A 137 -0.82 6.07 18.11
N HIS A 138 -0.53 6.11 16.81
CA HIS A 138 0.75 6.47 16.24
C HIS A 138 0.59 7.42 15.04
N PRO A 139 0.31 8.73 15.26
CA PRO A 139 0.07 9.68 14.17
C PRO A 139 1.22 9.77 13.15
N ARG A 140 2.45 9.48 13.56
CA ARG A 140 3.61 9.49 12.65
C ARG A 140 3.52 8.42 11.56
N GLU A 141 2.77 7.33 11.79
CA GLU A 141 2.51 6.32 10.77
C GLU A 141 1.79 6.90 9.55
N LEU A 142 1.04 8.01 9.68
CA LEU A 142 0.46 8.71 8.52
C LEU A 142 1.53 9.13 7.51
N LEU A 143 2.71 9.57 7.97
CA LEU A 143 3.80 9.98 7.09
C LEU A 143 4.39 8.78 6.34
N TYR A 144 4.69 7.70 7.06
CA TYR A 144 5.28 6.52 6.46
C TYR A 144 4.33 5.81 5.50
N PHE A 145 3.06 5.64 5.87
CA PHE A 145 2.07 5.05 4.97
C PHE A 145 1.79 5.96 3.76
N SER A 146 1.82 7.28 3.92
CA SER A 146 1.73 8.19 2.77
C SER A 146 2.87 7.96 1.78
N MET A 147 4.11 7.81 2.27
CA MET A 147 5.26 7.48 1.41
C MET A 147 5.08 6.13 0.71
N HIS A 148 4.61 5.11 1.45
CA HIS A 148 4.32 3.76 0.94
C HIS A 148 3.33 3.80 -0.23
N GLU A 149 2.15 4.40 -0.02
CA GLU A 149 1.11 4.46 -1.06
C GLU A 149 1.51 5.34 -2.25
N LEU A 150 2.25 6.42 -2.02
CA LEU A 150 2.74 7.27 -3.11
C LEU A 150 3.76 6.54 -3.98
N HIS A 151 4.58 5.66 -3.40
CA HIS A 151 5.48 4.82 -4.17
C HIS A 151 4.72 3.83 -5.07
N HIS A 152 3.61 3.26 -4.60
CA HIS A 152 2.75 2.41 -5.43
C HIS A 152 2.23 3.14 -6.67
N VAL A 153 1.88 4.43 -6.55
CA VAL A 153 1.48 5.24 -7.72
C VAL A 153 2.60 5.30 -8.76
N VAL A 154 3.85 5.47 -8.32
CA VAL A 154 5.01 5.47 -9.21
C VAL A 154 5.23 4.09 -9.83
N TYR A 155 5.12 3.03 -9.04
CA TYR A 155 5.23 1.65 -9.53
C TYR A 155 4.23 1.39 -10.68
N PHE A 156 2.97 1.79 -10.52
CA PHE A 156 1.92 1.61 -11.52
C PHE A 156 2.07 2.49 -12.78
N GLN A 157 3.03 3.42 -12.83
CA GLN A 157 3.41 4.10 -14.08
C GLN A 157 4.19 3.19 -15.02
N TYR A 158 4.99 2.27 -14.46
CA TYR A 158 5.87 1.38 -15.23
C TYR A 158 5.27 -0.02 -15.36
N GLN A 159 4.56 -0.47 -14.33
CA GLN A 159 4.01 -1.82 -14.26
C GLN A 159 2.50 -1.84 -14.47
N PRO A 160 1.95 -2.92 -15.08
CA PRO A 160 0.51 -3.08 -15.21
C PRO A 160 -0.17 -3.16 -13.84
N HIS A 161 -1.41 -2.69 -13.76
CA HIS A 161 -2.20 -2.85 -12.55
C HIS A 161 -2.47 -4.34 -12.31
N ILE A 162 -2.40 -4.75 -11.05
CA ILE A 162 -2.66 -6.13 -10.64
C ILE A 162 -4.18 -6.34 -10.59
N SER A 163 -4.69 -7.38 -11.25
CA SER A 163 -6.13 -7.70 -11.30
C SER A 163 -6.33 -9.19 -11.04
N LEU A 164 -7.21 -9.52 -10.10
CA LEU A 164 -7.53 -10.90 -9.74
C LEU A 164 -8.37 -11.61 -10.81
N ASP A 165 -9.18 -10.89 -11.58
CA ASP A 165 -10.07 -11.46 -12.61
C ASP A 165 -9.32 -12.26 -13.69
N GLY A 166 -8.04 -11.93 -13.90
CA GLY A 166 -7.17 -12.62 -14.84
C GLY A 166 -6.52 -13.89 -14.29
N MET A 167 -6.63 -14.18 -12.99
CA MET A 167 -5.90 -15.26 -12.33
C MET A 167 -6.68 -16.56 -12.40
N LYS A 168 -6.32 -17.40 -13.38
CA LYS A 168 -7.05 -18.64 -13.66
C LYS A 168 -6.26 -19.87 -13.31
N THR A 169 -4.95 -19.77 -13.15
CA THR A 169 -4.06 -20.92 -13.00
C THR A 169 -3.12 -20.80 -11.79
N THR A 170 -2.59 -21.94 -11.33
CA THR A 170 -1.52 -21.99 -10.32
C THR A 170 -0.28 -21.18 -10.72
N LYS A 171 0.01 -21.10 -12.03
CA LYS A 171 1.08 -20.24 -12.57
C LYS A 171 0.77 -18.76 -12.37
N ASP A 172 -0.47 -18.32 -12.60
CA ASP A 172 -0.87 -16.93 -12.38
C ASP A 172 -0.73 -16.53 -10.91
N ILE A 173 -1.03 -17.45 -9.98
CA ILE A 173 -0.82 -17.23 -8.54
C ILE A 173 0.66 -17.12 -8.20
N TYR A 174 1.51 -17.99 -8.77
CA TYR A 174 2.96 -17.90 -8.58
C TYR A 174 3.50 -16.53 -9.04
N GLU A 175 3.12 -16.09 -10.23
CA GLU A 175 3.49 -14.77 -10.75
C GLU A 175 2.93 -13.63 -9.91
N LEU A 176 1.69 -13.76 -9.42
CA LEU A 176 1.09 -12.78 -8.54
C LEU A 176 1.90 -12.60 -7.26
N ILE A 177 2.26 -13.69 -6.58
CA ILE A 177 3.05 -13.63 -5.35
C ILE A 177 4.33 -12.83 -5.61
N ARG A 178 5.03 -13.12 -6.71
CA ARG A 178 6.26 -12.40 -7.07
C ARG A 178 6.01 -10.92 -7.35
N LYS A 179 4.97 -10.59 -8.13
CA LYS A 179 4.57 -9.20 -8.42
C LYS A 179 4.26 -8.42 -7.15
N LEU A 180 3.49 -9.01 -6.22
CA LEU A 180 3.11 -8.34 -4.97
C LEU A 180 4.27 -8.24 -3.98
N THR A 181 5.16 -9.24 -3.92
CA THR A 181 6.41 -9.12 -3.15
C THR A 181 7.28 -7.98 -3.65
N HIS A 182 7.38 -7.80 -4.97
CA HIS A 182 8.13 -6.69 -5.54
C HIS A 182 7.47 -5.34 -5.22
N LEU A 183 6.17 -5.20 -5.50
CA LEU A 183 5.39 -3.99 -5.22
C LEU A 183 5.48 -3.59 -3.73
N GLU A 184 5.10 -4.49 -2.83
CA GLU A 184 4.96 -4.21 -1.40
C GLU A 184 6.31 -4.19 -0.69
N GLY A 185 7.26 -4.99 -1.16
CA GLY A 185 8.62 -5.00 -0.66
C GLY A 185 9.34 -3.68 -0.86
N LEU A 186 9.29 -3.12 -2.08
CA LEU A 186 9.88 -1.83 -2.38
C LEU A 186 9.26 -0.70 -1.56
N ALA A 187 7.93 -0.68 -1.47
CA ALA A 187 7.20 0.33 -0.71
C ALA A 187 7.45 0.25 0.80
N THR A 188 7.64 -0.95 1.33
CA THR A 188 8.04 -1.17 2.73
C THR A 188 9.49 -0.72 2.97
N TYR A 189 10.40 -1.13 2.08
CA TYR A 189 11.83 -0.86 2.19
C TYR A 189 12.15 0.64 2.16
N LEU A 190 11.53 1.40 1.25
CA LEU A 190 11.86 2.82 1.10
C LEU A 190 11.64 3.64 2.37
N THR A 191 10.72 3.23 3.25
CA THR A 191 10.45 3.96 4.49
C THR A 191 11.37 3.52 5.64
N LEU A 192 12.11 2.43 5.50
CA LEU A 192 12.91 1.81 6.57
C LEU A 192 13.93 2.80 7.15
N ALA A 193 14.80 3.37 6.31
CA ALA A 193 15.86 4.27 6.78
C ALA A 193 15.30 5.48 7.56
N LYS A 194 14.18 6.03 7.10
CA LYS A 194 13.50 7.14 7.77
C LYS A 194 12.88 6.70 9.10
N ARG A 195 12.24 5.53 9.13
CA ARG A 195 11.70 4.96 10.37
C ARG A 195 12.80 4.67 11.38
N GLU A 196 13.96 4.16 10.97
CA GLU A 196 15.10 3.93 11.86
C GLU A 196 15.62 5.24 12.47
N LEU A 197 15.81 6.27 11.63
CA LEU A 197 16.24 7.60 12.06
C LEU A 197 15.27 8.20 13.09
N GLU A 198 13.98 8.05 12.87
CA GLU A 198 12.91 8.61 13.71
C GLU A 198 12.45 7.68 14.83
N LYS A 199 13.05 6.48 14.95
CA LYS A 199 12.63 5.41 15.87
C LYS A 199 11.16 4.97 15.68
N GLY A 200 10.62 5.12 14.47
CA GLY A 200 9.27 4.75 14.04
C GLY A 200 9.13 3.29 13.60
N LEU A 201 9.66 2.35 14.40
CA LEU A 201 9.71 0.91 14.08
C LEU A 201 8.61 0.09 14.76
N THR A 202 7.58 0.74 15.30
CA THR A 202 6.53 0.06 16.09
C THR A 202 5.56 -0.75 15.25
N PHE A 203 5.41 -0.43 13.96
CA PHE A 203 4.57 -1.21 13.06
C PHE A 203 5.17 -2.59 12.80
N LYS A 204 4.33 -3.63 12.82
CA LYS A 204 4.74 -5.04 12.92
C LYS A 204 5.76 -5.48 11.87
N ASP A 205 5.63 -4.98 10.64
CA ASP A 205 6.54 -5.32 9.54
C ASP A 205 7.99 -4.90 9.87
N TYR A 206 8.17 -3.74 10.48
CA TYR A 206 9.49 -3.21 10.85
C TYR A 206 10.05 -3.82 12.13
N VAL A 207 9.19 -4.20 13.08
CA VAL A 207 9.58 -5.02 14.24
C VAL A 207 10.19 -6.34 13.78
N ILE A 208 9.58 -6.99 12.78
CA ILE A 208 10.08 -8.23 12.20
C ILE A 208 11.36 -7.96 11.41
N LEU A 209 11.36 -6.97 10.51
CA LEU A 209 12.48 -6.69 9.62
C LEU A 209 13.78 -6.37 10.37
N THR A 210 13.68 -5.65 11.48
CA THR A 210 14.83 -5.26 12.32
C THR A 210 15.28 -6.36 13.31
N ASN A 211 14.53 -7.45 13.42
CA ASN A 211 14.89 -8.62 14.22
C ASN A 211 15.35 -9.76 13.30
N GLU A 212 16.66 -9.99 13.22
CA GLU A 212 17.26 -11.00 12.33
C GLU A 212 16.61 -12.39 12.44
N LYS A 213 16.40 -12.87 13.67
CA LYS A 213 15.82 -14.20 13.89
C LYS A 213 14.39 -14.30 13.34
N GLU A 214 13.56 -13.31 13.64
CA GLU A 214 12.17 -13.29 13.17
C GLU A 214 12.08 -13.04 11.66
N ARG A 215 12.95 -12.19 11.11
CA ARG A 215 13.09 -11.95 9.67
C ARG A 215 13.45 -13.23 8.92
N LEU A 216 14.46 -13.97 9.37
CA LEU A 216 14.87 -15.24 8.75
C LEU A 216 13.75 -16.28 8.78
N LYS A 217 13.01 -16.35 9.89
CA LYS A 217 11.82 -17.21 9.98
C LYS A 217 10.72 -16.79 8.99
N HIS A 218 10.46 -15.49 8.84
CA HIS A 218 9.49 -14.99 7.86
C HIS A 218 9.93 -15.30 6.42
N LEU A 219 11.21 -15.16 6.11
CA LEU A 219 11.77 -15.51 4.80
C LEU A 219 11.60 -17.00 4.49
N GLN A 220 11.88 -17.88 5.46
CA GLN A 220 11.71 -19.32 5.28
C GLN A 220 10.25 -19.70 4.96
N GLU A 221 9.28 -19.17 5.71
CA GLU A 221 7.86 -19.46 5.43
C GLU A 221 7.40 -18.81 4.11
N TYR A 222 7.87 -17.60 3.78
CA TYR A 222 7.62 -16.97 2.49
C TYR A 222 8.10 -17.85 1.33
N PHE A 223 9.36 -18.26 1.33
CA PHE A 223 9.94 -19.06 0.24
C PHE A 223 9.32 -20.45 0.15
N LYS A 224 8.89 -21.03 1.28
CA LYS A 224 8.12 -22.29 1.27
C LYS A 224 6.79 -22.15 0.53
N ILE A 225 6.06 -21.04 0.72
CA ILE A 225 4.82 -20.78 -0.02
C ILE A 225 5.12 -20.51 -1.50
N LEU A 226 6.14 -19.68 -1.79
CA LEU A 226 6.53 -19.36 -3.16
C LEU A 226 6.94 -20.62 -3.94
N ASN A 227 7.78 -21.47 -3.35
CA ASN A 227 8.25 -22.72 -3.97
C ASN A 227 7.13 -23.74 -4.12
N LYS A 228 6.17 -23.82 -3.18
CA LYS A 228 4.96 -24.63 -3.35
C LYS A 228 4.26 -24.28 -4.68
N PHE A 229 4.03 -23.00 -4.97
CA PHE A 229 3.37 -22.61 -6.23
C PHE A 229 4.27 -22.76 -7.46
N LYS A 230 5.59 -22.60 -7.32
CA LYS A 230 6.57 -22.85 -8.39
C LYS A 230 6.54 -24.32 -8.84
N ASP A 231 6.44 -25.24 -7.89
CA ASP A 231 6.56 -26.68 -8.13
C ASP A 231 5.22 -27.36 -8.47
N LEU A 232 4.09 -26.65 -8.30
CA LEU A 232 2.77 -27.16 -8.69
C LEU A 232 2.67 -27.29 -10.22
N PRO A 233 2.01 -28.35 -10.74
CA PRO A 233 1.68 -28.40 -12.15
C PRO A 233 0.77 -27.24 -12.53
N VAL A 234 0.89 -26.75 -13.77
CA VAL A 234 -0.02 -25.72 -14.29
C VAL A 234 -1.41 -26.33 -14.41
N ARG A 235 -2.32 -25.87 -13.56
CA ARG A 235 -3.74 -26.26 -13.54
C ARG A 235 -4.61 -25.06 -13.19
N GLU A 236 -5.91 -25.20 -13.37
CA GLU A 236 -6.88 -24.20 -12.90
C GLU A 236 -6.74 -23.99 -11.39
N ALA A 237 -6.78 -22.72 -10.98
CA ALA A 237 -6.75 -22.33 -9.58
C ALA A 237 -8.10 -22.64 -8.92
N THR A 238 -8.04 -23.17 -7.72
CA THR A 238 -9.22 -23.46 -6.88
C THR A 238 -9.28 -22.46 -5.73
N GLY A 239 -10.43 -22.34 -5.06
CA GLY A 239 -10.56 -21.46 -3.89
C GLY A 239 -9.53 -21.72 -2.79
N GLU A 240 -9.09 -22.98 -2.61
CA GLU A 240 -8.04 -23.33 -1.65
C GLU A 240 -6.69 -22.70 -2.01
N ASP A 241 -6.40 -22.55 -3.31
CA ASP A 241 -5.15 -21.94 -3.77
C ASP A 241 -5.08 -20.45 -3.40
N PHE A 242 -6.22 -19.77 -3.18
CA PHE A 242 -6.29 -18.36 -2.80
C PHE A 242 -6.14 -18.12 -1.28
N THR A 243 -6.12 -19.17 -0.45
CA THR A 243 -5.94 -19.04 1.01
C THR A 243 -4.59 -18.43 1.42
N PHE A 244 -3.61 -18.39 0.52
CA PHE A 244 -2.32 -17.75 0.76
C PHE A 244 -2.43 -16.23 1.01
N PHE A 245 -3.48 -15.56 0.52
CA PHE A 245 -3.68 -14.13 0.71
C PHE A 245 -3.73 -13.73 2.19
N ASP A 246 -4.38 -14.53 3.03
CA ASP A 246 -4.51 -14.24 4.46
C ASP A 246 -3.15 -14.14 5.16
N VAL A 247 -2.18 -14.96 4.73
CA VAL A 247 -0.84 -14.97 5.31
C VAL A 247 0.12 -13.99 4.62
N MET A 248 -0.08 -13.74 3.32
CA MET A 248 0.74 -12.81 2.55
C MET A 248 0.41 -11.34 2.80
N SER A 249 -0.88 -10.98 2.87
CA SER A 249 -1.36 -9.60 3.01
C SER A 249 -1.78 -9.24 4.44
N GLY A 250 -2.32 -10.24 5.15
CA GLY A 250 -3.00 -10.07 6.44
C GLY A 250 -2.08 -10.28 7.65
N GLY A 251 -2.16 -11.45 8.28
CA GLY A 251 -1.57 -11.72 9.59
C GLY A 251 -0.04 -11.55 9.63
N PRO A 252 0.75 -12.50 9.09
CA PRO A 252 2.21 -12.43 9.02
C PRO A 252 2.80 -11.46 7.99
N ARG A 253 2.04 -11.05 6.97
CA ARG A 253 2.47 -10.07 5.95
C ARG A 253 3.75 -10.47 5.19
N TYR A 254 3.84 -11.74 4.82
CA TYR A 254 5.10 -12.30 4.32
C TYR A 254 5.72 -11.55 3.14
N TRP A 255 4.92 -11.12 2.16
CA TRP A 255 5.48 -10.44 0.99
C TRP A 255 6.04 -9.04 1.30
N TYR A 256 5.62 -8.40 2.41
CA TYR A 256 6.09 -7.08 2.81
C TYR A 256 7.49 -7.22 3.40
N VAL A 257 7.63 -8.12 4.37
CA VAL A 257 8.90 -8.39 5.06
C VAL A 257 9.92 -9.04 4.11
N ALA A 258 9.50 -10.06 3.35
CA ALA A 258 10.39 -10.75 2.43
C ALA A 258 10.81 -9.82 1.28
N GLY A 259 9.87 -9.08 0.70
CA GLY A 259 10.18 -8.12 -0.34
C GLY A 259 11.08 -7.00 0.15
N ALA A 260 10.86 -6.46 1.36
CA ALA A 260 11.72 -5.42 1.91
C ALA A 260 13.14 -5.92 2.16
N HIS A 261 13.28 -7.16 2.64
CA HIS A 261 14.59 -7.79 2.80
C HIS A 261 15.30 -7.97 1.45
N ILE A 262 14.59 -8.45 0.43
CA ILE A 262 15.17 -8.61 -0.91
C ILE A 262 15.62 -7.25 -1.46
N ALA A 263 14.77 -6.24 -1.36
CA ALA A 263 15.09 -4.87 -1.78
C ALA A 263 16.34 -4.34 -1.07
N GLN A 264 16.42 -4.54 0.24
CA GLN A 264 17.58 -4.15 1.05
C GLN A 264 18.87 -4.84 0.56
N GLN A 265 18.84 -6.15 0.33
CA GLN A 265 20.04 -6.88 -0.13
C GLN A 265 20.50 -6.39 -1.50
N ILE A 266 19.58 -6.14 -2.43
CA ILE A 266 19.93 -5.60 -3.75
C ILE A 266 20.53 -4.20 -3.61
N ASP A 267 19.92 -3.32 -2.82
CA ASP A 267 20.39 -1.96 -2.64
C ASP A 267 21.79 -1.90 -2.01
N GLU A 268 22.02 -2.67 -0.94
CA GLU A 268 23.29 -2.67 -0.21
C GLU A 268 24.44 -3.30 -1.00
N ILE A 269 24.16 -4.32 -1.83
CA ILE A 269 25.19 -5.13 -2.49
C ILE A 269 25.38 -4.75 -3.96
N LEU A 270 24.29 -4.47 -4.69
CA LEU A 270 24.31 -4.13 -6.12
C LEU A 270 24.08 -2.63 -6.37
N GLY A 271 23.55 -1.91 -5.39
CA GLY A 271 23.36 -0.46 -5.43
C GLY A 271 21.93 -0.03 -5.78
N ARG A 272 21.57 1.17 -5.31
CA ARG A 272 20.25 1.79 -5.47
C ARG A 272 19.77 1.86 -6.92
N GLU A 273 20.66 2.17 -7.85
CA GLU A 273 20.31 2.26 -9.26
C GLU A 273 19.79 0.93 -9.81
N VAL A 274 20.41 -0.19 -9.41
CA VAL A 274 19.96 -1.54 -9.78
C VAL A 274 18.58 -1.84 -9.17
N LEU A 275 18.40 -1.55 -7.88
CA LEU A 275 17.11 -1.74 -7.22
C LEU A 275 15.99 -0.95 -7.91
N VAL A 276 16.23 0.34 -8.15
CA VAL A 276 15.26 1.25 -8.77
C VAL A 276 14.93 0.81 -10.20
N GLN A 277 15.92 0.31 -10.96
CA GLN A 277 15.70 -0.15 -12.33
C GLN A 277 14.73 -1.35 -12.39
N THR A 278 14.64 -2.16 -11.32
CA THR A 278 13.63 -3.24 -11.26
C THR A 278 12.20 -2.71 -11.35
N ILE A 279 11.91 -1.47 -10.93
CA ILE A 279 10.57 -0.86 -11.10
C ILE A 279 10.21 -0.75 -12.58
N VAL A 280 11.18 -0.47 -13.44
CA VAL A 280 10.98 -0.35 -14.90
C VAL A 280 10.92 -1.73 -15.54
N ASP A 281 11.85 -2.60 -15.18
CA ASP A 281 12.05 -3.88 -15.85
C ASP A 281 11.06 -4.97 -15.38
N GLY A 282 10.46 -4.80 -14.21
CA GLY A 282 9.50 -5.72 -13.61
C GLY A 282 10.08 -6.53 -12.45
N PHE A 283 9.28 -7.50 -11.98
CA PHE A 283 9.63 -8.29 -10.80
C PHE A 283 10.66 -9.38 -11.12
N GLU A 284 10.82 -9.81 -12.38
CA GLU A 284 11.76 -10.87 -12.72
C GLU A 284 13.20 -10.51 -12.35
N PRO A 285 13.77 -9.37 -12.78
CA PRO A 285 15.12 -8.96 -12.37
C PRO A 285 15.28 -8.79 -10.86
N PHE A 286 14.22 -8.38 -10.15
CA PHE A 286 14.23 -8.26 -8.69
C PHE A 286 14.56 -9.60 -8.01
N PHE A 287 13.97 -10.71 -8.47
CA PHE A 287 14.31 -12.03 -7.94
C PHE A 287 15.66 -12.55 -8.47
N GLU A 288 15.98 -12.34 -9.75
CA GLU A 288 17.26 -12.77 -10.33
C GLU A 288 18.47 -12.12 -9.64
N HIS A 289 18.37 -10.83 -9.33
CA HIS A 289 19.39 -10.11 -8.58
C HIS A 289 19.57 -10.68 -7.17
N TYR A 290 18.47 -10.99 -6.47
CA TYR A 290 18.53 -11.59 -5.15
C TYR A 290 19.15 -12.99 -5.14
N ASP A 291 18.78 -13.83 -6.11
CA ASP A 291 19.33 -15.17 -6.26
C ASP A 291 20.86 -15.10 -6.50
N SER A 292 21.31 -14.16 -7.35
CA SER A 292 22.75 -13.95 -7.62
C SER A 292 23.59 -13.49 -6.42
N ILE A 293 22.93 -12.92 -5.40
CA ILE A 293 23.54 -12.51 -4.14
C ILE A 293 23.60 -13.71 -3.19
N SER A 294 22.50 -14.46 -3.10
CA SER A 294 22.31 -15.55 -2.14
C SER A 294 23.13 -16.80 -2.46
N GLU A 295 23.58 -16.96 -3.71
CA GLU A 295 24.46 -18.04 -4.16
C GLU A 295 25.96 -17.81 -3.86
N LYS A 296 26.34 -16.66 -3.29
CA LYS A 296 27.72 -16.33 -2.89
C LYS A 296 28.00 -16.66 -1.43
#